data_AF-A0A6A3HD25-F1
#
_entry.id   AF-A0A6A3HD25-F1
#
_cell.length_a   1.000
_cell.length_b   1.000
_cell.length_c   1.000
_cell.angle_alpha   90.00
_cell.angle_beta   90.00
_cell.angle_gamma   90.00
#
_symmetry.space_group_name_H-M   'P 1'
#
loop_
_entity.id
_entity.type
_entity.pdbx_description
1 polymer ?
#
loop_
_entity_poly.entity_id
_entity_poly.type
_entity_poly.pdbx_seq_one_letter_code
_entity_poly.pdbx_strand_id
1 'polypeptide(L)'
;MPRICVSRPKDEWRRLWNEKKIELIEGNAWQNKVRSDGVWSGKLKNPGKRYFLTLAAKAVRRVNAQRDKNGLNYARKAMIRCGLSLDVDGKWRVEQLFSHLQEIIRKYPDEFTGKHVGSASLSGEGDASTRPPSSSSSITEAVV
;
A
#
# COMPACT_ATOMS: atom_id res chain seq x y z
N MET A 1 4.99 -1.92 15.86
CA MET A 1 4.92 -2.92 14.77
C MET A 1 5.71 -4.16 15.17
N PRO A 2 5.08 -5.35 15.29
CA PRO A 2 5.81 -6.56 15.65
C PRO A 2 6.90 -6.86 14.61
N ARG A 3 8.16 -7.04 15.07
CA ARG A 3 9.36 -7.26 14.21
C ARG A 3 9.20 -8.38 13.18
N ILE A 4 8.27 -9.28 13.42
CA ILE A 4 8.09 -10.55 12.70
C ILE A 4 7.37 -10.34 11.36
N CYS A 5 6.54 -9.29 11.23
CA CYS A 5 5.79 -9.03 10.00
C CYS A 5 6.69 -8.51 8.86
N VAL A 6 7.78 -7.81 9.20
CA VAL A 6 8.66 -7.14 8.22
C VAL A 6 9.95 -7.93 7.96
N SER A 7 10.44 -8.70 8.92
CA SER A 7 11.72 -9.42 8.78
C SER A 7 11.68 -10.46 7.66
N ARG A 8 10.65 -11.30 7.60
CA ARG A 8 10.59 -12.42 6.65
C ARG A 8 10.50 -11.97 5.17
N PRO A 9 9.64 -10.99 4.81
CA PRO A 9 9.67 -10.41 3.45
C PRO A 9 11.02 -9.80 3.09
N LYS A 10 11.68 -9.12 4.05
CA LYS A 10 13.00 -8.53 3.84
C LYS A 10 14.08 -9.58 3.61
N ASP A 11 14.02 -10.71 4.31
CA ASP A 11 14.96 -11.82 4.15
C ASP A 11 14.79 -12.51 2.79
N GLU A 12 13.56 -12.82 2.39
CA GLU A 12 13.30 -13.43 1.09
C GLU A 12 13.66 -12.49 -0.07
N TRP A 13 13.39 -11.19 0.09
CA TRP A 13 13.83 -10.18 -0.88
C TRP A 13 15.36 -10.13 -0.98
N ARG A 14 16.08 -10.11 0.14
CA ARG A 14 17.55 -10.10 0.15
C ARG A 14 18.13 -11.34 -0.54
N ARG A 15 17.53 -12.50 -0.29
CA ARG A 15 17.94 -13.78 -0.91
C ARG A 15 17.77 -13.73 -2.43
N LEU A 16 16.60 -13.34 -2.91
CA LEU A 16 16.29 -13.16 -4.33
C LEU A 16 17.19 -12.11 -5.01
N TRP A 17 17.49 -11.01 -4.31
CA TRP A 17 18.39 -9.99 -4.83
C TRP A 17 19.84 -10.48 -4.91
N ASN A 18 20.29 -11.27 -3.94
CA ASN A 18 21.62 -11.87 -3.98
C ASN A 18 21.77 -12.83 -5.17
N GLU A 19 20.77 -13.67 -5.45
CA GLU A 19 20.74 -14.53 -6.66
C GLU A 19 20.91 -13.69 -7.92
N LYS A 20 20.16 -12.58 -8.05
CA LYS A 20 20.27 -11.70 -9.22
C LYS A 20 21.64 -11.04 -9.34
N LYS A 21 22.24 -10.62 -8.22
CA LYS A 21 23.59 -10.05 -8.25
C LYS A 21 24.62 -11.04 -8.78
N ILE A 22 24.52 -12.31 -8.37
CA ILE A 22 25.40 -13.38 -8.88
C ILE A 22 25.22 -13.52 -10.40
N GLU A 23 23.98 -13.61 -10.88
CA GLU A 23 23.67 -13.67 -12.32
C GLU A 23 24.25 -12.46 -13.09
N LEU A 24 24.17 -11.25 -12.52
CA LEU A 24 24.75 -10.05 -13.16
C LEU A 24 26.28 -10.06 -13.15
N ILE A 25 26.91 -10.62 -12.12
CA ILE A 25 28.37 -10.76 -12.04
C ILE A 25 28.83 -11.78 -13.08
N GLU A 26 28.19 -12.95 -13.15
CA GLU A 26 28.48 -14.00 -14.13
C GLU A 26 28.26 -13.53 -15.57
N GLY A 27 27.21 -12.73 -15.81
CA GLY A 27 26.93 -12.10 -17.10
C GLY A 27 27.79 -10.87 -17.41
N ASN A 28 28.80 -10.57 -16.59
CA ASN A 28 29.67 -9.39 -16.69
C ASN A 28 28.89 -8.07 -16.88
N ALA A 29 27.69 -7.98 -16.32
CA ALA A 29 26.74 -6.89 -16.49
C ALA A 29 27.07 -5.74 -15.54
N TRP A 30 28.27 -5.18 -15.69
CA TRP A 30 28.74 -4.01 -14.96
C TRP A 30 28.15 -2.72 -15.54
N GLN A 31 28.20 -1.66 -14.75
CA GLN A 31 27.73 -0.35 -15.18
C GLN A 31 28.76 0.28 -16.13
N ASN A 32 28.41 0.40 -17.41
CA ASN A 32 29.26 0.99 -18.45
C ASN A 32 29.23 2.53 -18.42
N LYS A 33 29.36 3.14 -17.23
CA LYS A 33 29.57 4.58 -17.09
C LYS A 33 30.96 4.82 -16.52
N VAL A 34 31.77 5.51 -17.30
CA VAL A 34 33.04 6.09 -16.85
C VAL A 34 32.69 7.26 -15.93
N ARG A 35 33.31 7.32 -14.75
CA ARG A 35 33.15 8.47 -13.85
C ARG A 35 33.80 9.71 -14.47
N SER A 36 33.50 10.89 -13.93
CA SER A 36 34.17 12.16 -14.27
C SER A 36 35.70 12.03 -14.25
N ASP A 37 36.22 11.14 -13.41
CA ASP A 37 37.66 10.99 -13.13
C ASP A 37 38.32 9.92 -14.03
N GLY A 38 37.65 9.45 -15.08
CA GLY A 38 38.18 8.45 -16.02
C GLY A 38 38.17 7.00 -15.51
N VAL A 39 37.86 6.78 -14.23
CA VAL A 39 37.81 5.44 -13.61
C VAL A 39 36.49 4.73 -13.94
N TRP A 40 36.57 3.44 -14.28
CA TRP A 40 35.41 2.58 -14.50
C TRP A 40 34.65 2.31 -13.19
N SER A 41 33.32 2.43 -13.22
CA SER A 41 32.50 2.15 -12.04
C SER A 41 32.32 0.64 -11.84
N GLY A 42 32.93 0.07 -10.78
CA GLY A 42 32.73 -1.33 -10.36
C GLY A 42 31.32 -1.68 -9.81
N LYS A 43 30.30 -0.90 -10.18
CA LYS A 43 28.91 -1.13 -9.77
C LYS A 43 28.21 -2.03 -10.78
N LEU A 44 27.34 -2.93 -10.31
CA LEU A 44 26.49 -3.73 -11.20
C LEU A 44 25.46 -2.84 -11.92
N LYS A 45 25.10 -3.23 -13.15
CA LYS A 45 24.08 -2.57 -13.94
C LYS A 45 22.73 -2.67 -13.22
N ASN A 46 22.04 -1.54 -13.12
CA ASN A 46 20.71 -1.47 -12.51
C ASN A 46 19.67 -2.17 -13.42
N PRO A 47 18.96 -3.22 -12.94
CA PRO A 47 17.89 -3.90 -13.70
C PRO A 47 16.64 -3.04 -13.93
N GLY A 48 16.49 -1.93 -13.22
CA GLY A 48 15.40 -0.98 -13.36
C GLY A 48 14.23 -1.21 -12.39
N LYS A 49 13.32 -0.22 -12.33
CA LYS A 49 12.22 -0.16 -11.36
C LYS A 49 11.26 -1.35 -11.46
N ARG A 50 10.88 -1.72 -12.69
CA ARG A 50 9.95 -2.84 -12.95
C ARG A 50 10.47 -4.16 -12.35
N TYR A 51 11.78 -4.41 -12.50
CA TYR A 51 12.40 -5.60 -11.92
C TYR A 51 12.26 -5.63 -10.39
N PHE A 52 12.60 -4.55 -9.70
CA PHE A 52 12.51 -4.50 -8.23
C PHE A 52 11.08 -4.62 -7.71
N LEU A 53 10.10 -4.05 -8.41
CA LEU A 53 8.69 -4.20 -8.04
C LEU A 53 8.23 -5.65 -8.21
N THR A 54 8.61 -6.30 -9.33
CA THR A 54 8.34 -7.74 -9.53
C THR A 54 9.04 -8.59 -8.47
N LEU A 55 10.28 -8.26 -8.11
CA LEU A 55 11.06 -8.95 -7.08
C LEU A 55 10.38 -8.85 -5.71
N ALA A 56 9.93 -7.65 -5.33
CA ALA A 56 9.19 -7.42 -4.09
C ALA A 56 7.88 -8.21 -4.08
N ALA A 57 7.11 -8.17 -5.16
CA ALA A 57 5.87 -8.95 -5.28
C ALA A 57 6.13 -10.46 -5.19
N LYS A 58 7.24 -10.96 -5.76
CA LYS A 58 7.65 -12.37 -5.67
C LYS A 58 8.04 -12.74 -4.24
N ALA A 59 8.79 -11.89 -3.54
CA ALA A 59 9.18 -12.11 -2.15
C ALA A 59 7.95 -12.17 -1.23
N VAL A 60 7.01 -11.24 -1.38
CA VAL A 60 5.76 -11.22 -0.62
C VAL A 60 4.93 -12.47 -0.89
N ARG A 61 4.77 -12.87 -2.17
CA ARG A 61 4.05 -14.10 -2.54
C ARG A 61 4.67 -15.35 -1.93
N ARG A 62 5.99 -15.47 -1.93
CA ARG A 62 6.68 -16.61 -1.31
C ARG A 62 6.50 -16.65 0.20
N VAL A 63 6.64 -15.52 0.89
CA VAL A 63 6.39 -15.47 2.34
C VAL A 63 4.93 -15.78 2.66
N ASN A 64 4.00 -15.33 1.83
CA ASN A 64 2.58 -15.64 1.96
C ASN A 64 2.26 -17.12 1.65
N ALA A 65 3.12 -17.84 0.92
CA ALA A 65 2.95 -19.27 0.70
C ALA A 65 3.54 -20.13 1.83
N GLN A 66 4.44 -19.56 2.64
CA GLN A 66 5.04 -20.29 3.76
C GLN A 66 3.98 -20.56 4.84
N ARG A 67 3.97 -21.79 5.33
CA ARG A 67 3.14 -22.23 6.45
C ARG A 67 4.02 -22.62 7.62
N ASP A 68 3.51 -22.41 8.83
CA ASP A 68 4.15 -22.93 10.04
C ASP A 68 3.79 -24.41 10.25
N LYS A 69 4.34 -25.00 11.33
CA LYS A 69 4.11 -26.40 11.71
C LYS A 69 2.63 -26.75 11.89
N ASN A 70 1.79 -25.74 12.13
CA ASN A 70 0.36 -25.90 12.37
C ASN A 70 -0.44 -25.60 11.08
N GLY A 71 0.23 -25.46 9.94
CA GLY A 71 -0.40 -25.16 8.66
C GLY A 71 -0.83 -23.69 8.51
N LEU A 72 -0.48 -22.79 9.44
CA LEU A 72 -0.89 -21.39 9.38
C LEU A 72 0.05 -20.58 8.50
N ASN A 73 -0.52 -19.81 7.57
CA ASN A 73 0.24 -18.88 6.74
C ASN A 73 0.85 -17.76 7.60
N TYR A 74 2.12 -17.41 7.36
CA TYR A 74 2.81 -16.34 8.06
C TYR A 74 2.18 -14.95 7.91
N ALA A 75 1.59 -14.63 6.75
CA ALA A 75 0.84 -13.38 6.59
C ALA A 75 -0.40 -13.36 7.51
N ARG A 76 -1.09 -14.50 7.65
CA ARG A 76 -2.22 -14.63 8.58
C ARG A 76 -1.76 -14.49 10.03
N LYS A 77 -0.64 -15.10 10.39
CA LYS A 77 -0.01 -14.96 11.73
C LYS A 77 0.36 -13.50 12.03
N ALA A 78 0.84 -12.78 11.02
CA ALA A 78 1.13 -11.35 11.07
C ALA A 78 -0.14 -10.51 11.28
N MET A 79 -1.22 -10.81 10.54
CA MET A 79 -2.51 -10.13 10.69
C MET A 79 -3.09 -10.31 12.10
N ILE A 80 -3.06 -11.54 12.62
CA ILE A 80 -3.51 -11.83 13.99
C ILE A 80 -2.68 -11.05 15.02
N ARG A 81 -1.36 -11.06 14.90
CA ARG A 81 -0.47 -10.31 15.81
C ARG A 81 -0.61 -8.79 15.71
N CYS A 82 -1.07 -8.28 14.58
CA CYS A 82 -1.34 -6.86 14.40
C CYS A 82 -2.78 -6.47 14.80
N GLY A 83 -3.59 -7.40 15.33
CA GLY A 83 -4.99 -7.15 15.68
C GLY A 83 -5.90 -6.93 14.47
N LEU A 84 -5.45 -7.31 13.26
CA LEU A 84 -6.21 -7.19 12.02
C LEU A 84 -7.10 -8.41 11.74
N SER A 85 -6.98 -9.46 12.55
CA SER A 85 -7.77 -10.69 12.47
C SER A 85 -7.83 -11.32 13.86
N LEU A 86 -8.99 -11.80 14.28
CA LEU A 86 -9.13 -12.51 15.57
C LEU A 86 -9.11 -14.04 15.39
N ASP A 87 -9.60 -14.55 14.26
CA ASP A 87 -9.76 -15.99 14.02
C ASP A 87 -8.76 -16.61 13.02
N VAL A 88 -8.63 -17.93 13.08
CA VAL A 88 -7.70 -18.75 12.27
C VAL A 88 -8.26 -19.07 10.88
N ASP A 89 -9.59 -19.07 10.75
CA ASP A 89 -10.35 -19.50 9.57
C ASP A 89 -10.15 -18.57 8.36
N GLY A 90 -9.73 -17.32 8.62
CA GLY A 90 -9.56 -16.30 7.58
C GLY A 90 -10.88 -15.78 6.99
N LYS A 91 -12.02 -16.10 7.62
CA LYS A 91 -13.29 -15.43 7.36
C LYS A 91 -13.35 -14.17 8.21
N TRP A 92 -13.51 -13.04 7.55
CA TRP A 92 -13.79 -11.78 8.21
C TRP A 92 -15.22 -11.79 8.74
N ARG A 93 -15.42 -11.38 9.98
CA ARG A 93 -16.75 -11.29 10.59
C ARG A 93 -16.92 -9.96 11.32
N VAL A 94 -18.15 -9.47 11.41
CA VAL A 94 -18.47 -8.17 12.02
C VAL A 94 -18.08 -8.16 13.50
N GLU A 95 -18.16 -9.30 14.19
CA GLU A 95 -17.80 -9.44 15.61
C GLU A 95 -16.31 -9.16 15.87
N GLN A 96 -15.48 -9.16 14.82
CA GLN A 96 -14.05 -8.85 14.91
C GLN A 96 -13.75 -7.33 14.92
N LEU A 97 -14.73 -6.49 14.64
CA LEU A 97 -14.60 -5.03 14.72
C LEU A 97 -14.75 -4.52 16.16
N PHE A 98 -14.27 -3.31 16.43
CA PHE A 98 -14.57 -2.63 17.69
C PHE A 98 -16.08 -2.36 17.83
N SER A 99 -16.59 -2.36 19.07
CA SER A 99 -18.02 -2.21 19.39
C SER A 99 -18.69 -1.02 18.69
N HIS A 100 -18.02 0.13 18.65
CA HIS A 100 -18.54 1.33 17.98
C HIS A 100 -18.70 1.14 16.46
N LEU A 101 -17.83 0.38 15.79
CA LEU A 101 -17.95 0.08 14.36
C LEU A 101 -19.05 -0.95 14.11
N GLN A 102 -19.21 -1.92 15.01
CA GLN A 102 -20.33 -2.86 14.98
C GLN A 102 -21.67 -2.11 15.12
N GLU A 103 -21.74 -1.08 15.96
CA GLU A 103 -22.91 -0.21 16.08
C GLU A 103 -23.20 0.58 14.81
N ILE A 104 -22.17 1.11 14.14
CA ILE A 104 -22.33 1.80 12.85
C ILE A 104 -22.90 0.83 11.81
N ILE A 105 -22.34 -0.38 11.71
CA ILE A 105 -22.85 -1.40 10.78
C ILE A 105 -24.29 -1.81 11.12
N ARG A 106 -24.64 -1.87 12.41
CA ARG A 106 -26.00 -2.16 12.86
C ARG A 106 -26.98 -1.05 12.51
N LYS A 107 -26.53 0.21 12.52
CA LYS A 107 -27.34 1.38 12.13
C LYS A 107 -27.52 1.49 10.61
N TYR A 108 -26.52 1.05 9.85
CA TYR A 108 -26.45 1.21 8.40
C TYR A 108 -26.13 -0.12 7.68
N PRO A 109 -27.01 -1.14 7.81
CA PRO A 109 -26.75 -2.48 7.26
C PRO A 109 -26.84 -2.51 5.73
N ASP A 110 -27.70 -1.68 5.12
CA ASP A 110 -27.89 -1.63 3.68
C ASP A 110 -26.70 -0.97 2.97
N GLU A 111 -26.13 0.08 3.57
CA GLU A 111 -24.91 0.75 3.14
C GLU A 111 -23.70 -0.17 3.29
N PHE A 112 -23.65 -0.94 4.38
CA PHE A 112 -22.59 -1.90 4.62
C PHE A 112 -22.60 -3.07 3.62
N THR A 113 -23.78 -3.51 3.17
CA THR A 113 -23.94 -4.59 2.17
C THR A 113 -23.84 -4.10 0.73
N GLY A 114 -23.70 -2.79 0.50
CA GLY A 114 -23.46 -2.21 -0.82
C GLY A 114 -24.73 -2.03 -1.66
N LYS A 115 -25.93 -2.02 -1.05
CA LYS A 115 -27.13 -1.59 -1.77
C LYS A 115 -27.08 -0.07 -1.92
N HIS A 116 -26.64 0.36 -3.10
CA HIS A 116 -26.66 1.76 -3.50
C HIS A 116 -28.08 2.32 -3.35
N VAL A 117 -28.24 3.37 -2.53
CA VAL A 117 -29.47 4.17 -2.56
C VAL A 117 -29.58 4.73 -3.99
N GLY A 118 -30.65 4.32 -4.67
CA GLY A 118 -30.95 4.75 -6.03
C GLY A 118 -31.11 6.26 -6.11
N SER A 119 -30.75 6.80 -7.27
CA SER A 119 -30.83 8.21 -7.65
C SER A 119 -32.09 8.91 -7.14
N ALA A 120 -31.91 9.93 -6.30
CA ALA A 120 -32.92 10.97 -6.18
C ALA A 120 -32.65 12.01 -7.27
N SER A 121 -33.39 11.88 -8.37
CA SER A 121 -33.56 12.90 -9.39
C SER A 121 -33.98 14.21 -8.73
N LEU A 122 -33.12 15.23 -8.75
CA LEU A 122 -33.47 16.57 -8.31
C LEU A 122 -34.34 17.23 -9.39
N SER A 123 -35.66 17.04 -9.29
CA SER A 123 -36.65 17.92 -9.90
C SER A 123 -37.13 18.91 -8.84
N GLY A 124 -36.85 20.19 -9.05
CA GLY A 124 -37.32 21.28 -8.20
C GLY A 124 -36.78 22.62 -8.68
N GLU A 125 -37.42 23.18 -9.71
CA GLU A 125 -37.41 24.62 -9.97
C GLU A 125 -37.83 25.39 -8.72
N GLY A 126 -37.08 26.44 -8.40
CA GLY A 126 -37.26 27.27 -7.20
C GLY A 126 -36.33 28.46 -7.22
N ASP A 127 -36.75 29.45 -8.00
CA ASP A 127 -36.22 30.80 -8.22
C ASP A 127 -35.48 31.43 -7.01
N ALA A 128 -34.25 31.90 -7.23
CA ALA A 128 -33.51 32.70 -6.26
C ALA A 128 -32.67 33.77 -6.97
N SER A 129 -33.37 34.68 -7.64
CA SER A 129 -32.88 36.04 -7.86
C SER A 129 -32.69 36.73 -6.51
N THR A 130 -31.44 36.93 -6.10
CA THR A 130 -30.89 38.23 -5.66
C THR A 130 -29.46 38.01 -5.16
N ARG A 131 -28.50 38.44 -5.98
CA ARG A 131 -27.08 38.53 -5.64
C ARG A 131 -26.79 39.97 -5.21
N PRO A 132 -26.30 40.24 -3.99
CA PRO A 132 -25.63 41.51 -3.72
C PRO A 132 -24.17 41.44 -4.20
N PRO A 133 -23.64 42.51 -4.83
CA PRO A 133 -22.33 42.52 -5.45
C PRO A 133 -21.18 42.61 -4.45
N SER A 134 -20.09 41.96 -4.83
CA SER A 134 -18.76 41.96 -4.21
C SER A 134 -18.05 43.30 -4.34
N SER A 135 -17.69 43.91 -3.21
CA SER A 135 -16.73 45.00 -3.15
C SER A 135 -15.32 44.45 -2.95
N SER A 136 -14.50 44.57 -3.99
CA SER A 136 -13.07 44.31 -3.99
C SER A 136 -12.33 45.46 -3.30
N SER A 137 -11.55 45.17 -2.25
CA SER A 137 -10.55 46.11 -1.74
C SER A 137 -9.16 45.52 -1.95
N SER A 138 -8.46 46.12 -2.91
CA SER A 138 -7.04 45.90 -3.19
C SER A 138 -6.19 46.27 -1.98
N ILE A 139 -5.27 45.39 -1.58
CA ILE A 139 -4.19 45.72 -0.66
C ILE A 139 -2.90 45.75 -1.47
N THR A 140 -2.35 46.95 -1.63
CA THR A 140 -0.99 47.21 -2.14
C THR A 140 0.00 47.22 -0.99
N GLU A 141 1.21 46.72 -1.29
CA GLU A 141 2.40 46.63 -0.44
C GLU A 141 2.84 47.98 0.18
N ALA A 142 3.48 47.90 1.35
CA ALA A 142 4.44 48.92 1.82
C ALA A 142 5.63 48.25 2.51
N VAL A 143 6.79 48.44 1.86
CA VAL A 143 8.15 48.31 2.38
C VAL A 143 8.39 49.27 3.54
N VAL A 144 8.97 48.79 4.64
CA VAL A 144 10.12 49.38 5.37
C VAL A 144 10.88 48.25 6.05
#